data_AF-A0AB74QAL7-F1
#
_entry.id   AF-A0AB74QAL7-F1
#
_cell.length_a   1.000
_cell.length_b   1.000
_cell.length_c   1.000
_cell.angle_alpha   90.00
_cell.angle_beta   90.00
_cell.angle_gamma   90.00
#
_symmetry.space_group_name_H-M   'P 1'
#
loop_
_entity.id
_entity.type
_entity.pdbx_description
1 polymer ?
#
loop_
_entity_poly.entity_id
_entity_poly.type
_entity_poly.pdbx_seq_one_letter_code
_entity_poly.pdbx_strand_id
1 'polypeptide(L)' 'MKKGQHIFGTVKVGERGQIVIPKEAREIFDINAGDTLLVLGDEEQGIAIVKADVMKELAVKILKGLGNLSGGFNDEK' A
#
# COMPACT_ATOMS: atom_id res chain seq x y z
N MET A 1 -15.64 -11.66 -4.53
CA MET A 1 -14.28 -11.23 -4.10
C MET A 1 -13.45 -12.47 -3.84
N LYS A 2 -12.17 -12.49 -4.25
CA LYS A 2 -11.30 -13.64 -3.98
C LYS A 2 -11.01 -13.72 -2.47
N LYS A 3 -10.71 -14.92 -1.97
CA LYS A 3 -10.29 -15.11 -0.57
C LYS A 3 -9.10 -14.20 -0.26
N GLY A 4 -9.20 -13.39 0.80
CA GLY A 4 -8.18 -12.41 1.20
C GLY A 4 -8.31 -11.00 0.59
N GLN A 5 -9.32 -10.73 -0.24
CA GLN A 5 -9.64 -9.38 -0.70
C GLN A 5 -10.76 -8.79 0.16
N HIS A 6 -10.60 -7.53 0.58
CA HIS A 6 -11.52 -6.85 1.48
C HIS A 6 -11.77 -5.42 0.99
N ILE A 7 -13.02 -4.96 1.10
CA ILE A 7 -13.38 -3.53 0.99
C ILE A 7 -13.74 -3.09 2.40
N PHE A 8 -12.99 -2.14 2.94
CA PHE A 8 -13.20 -1.60 4.29
C PHE A 8 -14.08 -0.35 4.34
N GLY A 9 -14.57 0.10 3.17
CA GLY A 9 -15.38 1.31 3.00
C GLY A 9 -14.60 2.46 2.35
N THR A 10 -15.19 3.65 2.39
CA THR A 10 -14.56 4.90 1.95
C THR A 10 -14.14 5.73 3.16
N VAL A 11 -13.01 6.44 3.04
CA VAL A 11 -12.50 7.34 4.07
C VAL A 11 -12.36 8.74 3.51
N LYS A 12 -12.48 9.76 4.37
CA LYS A 12 -12.23 11.16 4.01
C LYS A 12 -10.86 11.58 4.47
N VAL A 13 -10.26 12.48 3.69
CA VAL A 13 -9.03 13.19 4.07
C VAL A 13 -9.40 14.28 5.08
N GLY A 14 -8.70 14.32 6.21
CA GLY A 14 -8.85 15.36 7.23
C GLY A 14 -8.17 16.67 6.83
N GLU A 15 -8.39 17.71 7.62
CA GLU A 15 -7.89 19.08 7.35
C GLU A 15 -6.36 19.18 7.22
N ARG A 16 -5.61 18.23 7.80
CA ARG A 16 -4.13 18.20 7.72
C ARG A 16 -3.62 17.19 6.69
N GLY A 17 -4.48 16.72 5.78
CA GLY A 17 -4.11 15.72 4.78
C GLY A 17 -4.01 14.29 5.30
N GLN A 18 -4.40 14.03 6.55
CA GLN A 18 -4.36 12.69 7.13
C GLN A 18 -5.60 11.85 6.77
N ILE A 19 -5.44 10.54 6.66
CA ILE A 19 -6.54 9.58 6.58
C ILE A 19 -6.55 8.70 7.82
N VAL A 20 -7.75 8.25 8.22
CA VAL A 20 -7.90 7.28 9.30
C VAL A 20 -8.03 5.89 8.69
N ILE A 21 -7.16 4.96 9.08
CA ILE A 21 -7.26 3.55 8.67
C ILE A 21 -8.45 2.92 9.42
N PRO A 22 -9.44 2.35 8.71
CA PRO A 22 -10.59 1.69 9.34
C PRO A 22 -10.17 0.65 10.38
N LYS A 23 -10.96 0.50 11.45
CA LYS A 23 -10.64 -0.40 12.56
C LYS A 23 -10.45 -1.84 12.07
N GLU A 24 -11.34 -2.28 11.19
CA GLU A 24 -11.35 -3.62 10.61
C GLU A 24 -10.10 -3.87 9.76
N ALA A 25 -9.62 -2.85 9.04
CA ALA A 25 -8.36 -2.95 8.29
C ALA A 25 -7.15 -3.07 9.22
N ARG A 26 -7.14 -2.31 10.33
CA ARG A 26 -6.09 -2.42 11.35
C ARG A 26 -6.03 -3.80 11.98
N GLU A 27 -7.19 -4.40 12.28
CA GLU A 27 -7.27 -5.74 12.86
C GLU A 27 -6.83 -6.84 11.87
N ILE A 28 -7.26 -6.76 10.60
CA ILE A 28 -6.90 -7.77 9.58
C ILE A 28 -5.42 -7.69 9.20
N PHE A 29 -4.84 -6.49 9.12
CA PHE A 29 -3.45 -6.29 8.70
C PHE A 29 -2.46 -6.07 9.86
N ASP A 30 -2.92 -6.24 11.11
CA ASP A 30 -2.12 -6.08 12.32
C ASP A 30 -1.34 -4.73 12.35
N ILE A 31 -2.07 -3.64 12.13
CA ILE A 31 -1.54 -2.28 12.15
C ILE A 31 -1.82 -1.65 13.52
N ASN A 32 -0.75 -1.39 14.25
CA ASN A 32 -0.77 -0.91 15.62
C ASN A 32 -0.16 0.50 15.75
N ALA A 33 -0.45 1.17 16.86
CA ALA A 33 0.17 2.46 17.15
C ALA A 33 1.69 2.30 17.32
N GLY A 34 2.46 3.14 16.64
CA GLY A 34 3.92 3.06 16.59
C GLY A 34 4.47 2.26 15.41
N ASP A 35 3.62 1.55 14.67
CA ASP A 35 4.05 0.90 13.43
C ASP A 35 4.46 1.93 12.38
N THR A 36 5.50 1.59 11.64
CA THR A 36 5.93 2.36 10.47
C THR A 36 5.27 1.78 9.23
N LEU A 37 4.60 2.63 8.46
CA LEU A 37 4.00 2.28 7.18
C LEU A 37 4.79 2.94 6.05
N LEU A 38 5.08 2.18 5.01
CA LEU A 38 5.60 2.67 3.75
C LEU A 38 4.41 3.09 2.87
N VAL A 39 4.46 4.33 2.39
CA VAL A 39 3.49 4.89 1.43
C VAL A 39 4.17 4.99 0.07
N LEU A 40 3.58 4.35 -0.94
CA LEU A 40 4.04 4.32 -2.32
C LEU A 40 3.00 5.02 -3.19
N GLY A 41 3.44 5.76 -4.21
CA GLY A 41 2.55 6.46 -5.12
C GLY A 41 2.99 6.27 -6.57
N ASP A 42 2.00 6.11 -7.44
CA ASP A 42 2.10 6.15 -8.89
C ASP A 42 0.99 7.06 -9.41
N GLU A 43 1.29 7.97 -10.34
CA GLU A 43 0.33 8.99 -10.77
C GLU A 43 -0.87 8.38 -11.53
N GLU A 44 -0.70 7.23 -12.17
CA GLU A 44 -1.74 6.57 -12.96
C GLU A 44 -2.56 5.57 -12.13
N GLN A 45 -1.95 4.95 -11.11
CA GLN A 45 -2.56 3.88 -10.30
C GLN A 45 -2.97 4.30 -8.89
N GLY A 46 -2.48 5.44 -8.41
CA GLY A 46 -2.79 5.98 -7.09
C GLY A 46 -1.78 5.55 -6.02
N ILE A 47 -2.28 5.35 -4.79
CA ILE A 47 -1.44 5.19 -3.60
C ILE A 47 -1.59 3.77 -3.03
N ALA A 48 -0.45 3.17 -2.68
CA ALA A 48 -0.38 1.93 -1.92
C ALA A 48 0.24 2.18 -0.53
N ILE A 49 -0.26 1.48 0.49
CA ILE A 49 0.23 1.54 1.87
C ILE A 49 0.58 0.13 2.31
N VAL A 50 1.80 -0.07 2.80
CA VAL A 50 2.29 -1.37 3.29
C VAL A 50 3.05 -1.20 4.60
N LYS A 51 3.02 -2.22 5.47
CA LYS A 51 3.77 -2.18 6.73
C LYS A 51 5.28 -2.30 6.43
N ALA A 52 6.11 -1.48 7.08
CA ALA A 52 7.53 -1.35 6.70
C ALA A 52 8.41 -2.54 7.12
N ASP A 53 7.98 -3.30 8.13
CA ASP A 53 8.53 -4.58 8.55
C ASP A 53 8.26 -5.71 7.55
N VAL A 54 7.29 -5.53 6.64
CA VAL A 54 7.11 -6.43 5.51
C VAL A 54 8.28 -6.23 4.54
N MET A 55 9.10 -7.29 4.42
CA MET A 55 10.40 -7.31 3.76
C MET A 55 10.51 -6.39 2.52
N LYS A 56 11.63 -5.66 2.44
CA LYS A 56 12.02 -4.79 1.32
C LYS A 56 11.78 -5.41 -0.07
N GLU A 57 11.93 -6.73 -0.21
CA GLU A 57 11.64 -7.45 -1.46
C GLU A 57 10.17 -7.40 -1.88
N LEU A 58 9.21 -7.43 -0.94
CA LEU A 58 7.80 -7.28 -1.27
C LEU A 58 7.51 -5.84 -1.68
N ALA A 59 8.09 -4.84 -1.00
CA ALA A 59 7.96 -3.44 -1.42
C ALA A 59 8.52 -3.24 -2.83
N VAL A 60 9.67 -3.84 -3.16
CA VAL A 60 10.24 -3.84 -4.52
C VAL A 60 9.34 -4.58 -5.51
N LYS A 61 8.75 -5.72 -5.14
CA LYS A 61 7.80 -6.44 -6.01
C LYS A 61 6.52 -5.65 -6.25
N ILE A 62 6.03 -4.89 -5.26
CA ILE A 62 4.89 -3.99 -5.41
C ILE A 62 5.27 -2.85 -6.35
N LEU A 63 6.44 -2.22 -6.16
CA LEU A 63 6.96 -1.21 -7.08
C LEU A 63 7.12 -1.73 -8.51
N LYS A 64 7.69 -2.93 -8.70
CA LYS A 64 7.81 -3.59 -10.02
C LYS A 64 6.45 -3.96 -10.60
N GLY A 65 5.50 -4.37 -9.76
CA GLY A 65 4.12 -4.71 -10.15
C GLY A 65 3.31 -3.47 -10.58
N LEU A 66 3.51 -2.33 -9.90
CA LEU A 66 2.99 -1.03 -10.31
C LEU A 66 3.65 -0.59 -11.63
N GLY A 67 4.96 -0.77 -11.78
CA GLY A 67 5.67 -0.46 -13.02
C GLY A 67 5.33 -1.36 -14.22
N ASN A 68 4.67 -2.50 -14.04
CA ASN A 68 4.26 -3.35 -15.18
C ASN A 68 3.05 -2.80 -15.99
N LEU A 69 2.52 -1.62 -15.64
CA LEU A 69 1.62 -0.84 -16.50
C LEU A 69 2.35 0.19 -17.36
N SER A 70 3.64 0.46 -17.11
CA SER A 70 4.51 1.28 -17.95
C SER A 70 5.83 0.55 -18.20
N GLY A 71 5.91 -0.19 -19.30
CA GLY A 71 7.03 -1.08 -19.62
C GLY A 71 8.42 -0.51 -19.33
N GLY A 72 9.28 -1.36 -18.74
CA GLY A 72 10.73 -1.14 -18.72
C GLY A 72 11.33 -0.88 -17.34
N PHE A 73 11.54 -1.94 -16.56
CA PHE A 73 12.75 -2.01 -15.74
C PHE A 73 13.76 -2.86 -16.49
N ASN A 74 14.55 -2.17 -17.32
CA ASN A 74 15.76 -2.72 -17.91
C ASN A 74 16.80 -2.82 -16.79
N ASP A 75 16.85 -3.96 -16.10
CA ASP A 75 18.00 -4.35 -15.31
C ASP A 75 18.98 -5.04 -16.28
N GLU A 76 19.95 -4.28 -16.81
CA GLU A 76 21.09 -4.83 -17.56
C GLU A 76 21.89 -5.80 -16.67
N LYS A 77 21.74 -7.10 -16.94
CA LYS A 77 22.83 -7.96 -17.45
C LYS A 77 22.30 -9.29 -17.98
#